data_AF-A0A9D5H9D8-F1
#
_entry.id   AF-A0A9D5H9D8-F1
#
_cell.length_a   1.000
_cell.length_b   1.000
_cell.length_c   1.000
_cell.angle_alpha   90.00
_cell.angle_beta   90.00
_cell.angle_gamma   90.00
#
_symmetry.space_group_name_H-M   'P 1'
#
loop_
_entity.id
_entity.type
_entity.pdbx_description
1 polymer ?
#
loop_
_entity_poly.entity_id
_entity_poly.type
_entity_poly.pdbx_seq_one_letter_code
_entity_poly.pdbx_strand_id
1 'polypeptide(L)'
;MEEVLIVSGLVGIQVVFAFYLVILNRVLALGVHPLFVVVSVNLANSLFLLPFAVALERKKWPRTLNPVLMIQFVSIALGGVTVFQSLLLLGVEKTSPAIASAMPNLSPGFIFIIAVCLRLEKMEIRCKFTWTKILGTLLCLSGAIAMSFLQTPATTSPDLASQVSSGDIAEREWIIGCGYLLASVVVVSCTTVLQAVTMQSFMAPFSLCVVTSLMGAIFTAMVQIIVEGKMEIGSSAISPTGIIGIVILGGSVSSVCITYQTWCIKKKGPVLVSMFSPVQTVFSAIFSALILRQLIGIGSITGMFLMFAGLYMVLWAKKKEIYDDADDNEKLSVNDVEKPLLS
;
A
#
# COMPACT_ATOMS: atom_id res chain seq x y z
N MET A 1 -13.68 19.49 -11.67
CA MET A 1 -14.21 18.12 -11.91
C MET A 1 -13.14 17.04 -11.87
N GLU A 2 -11.99 17.19 -12.54
CA GLU A 2 -10.91 16.18 -12.55
C GLU A 2 -10.40 15.83 -11.13
N GLU A 3 -10.26 16.80 -10.23
CA GLU A 3 -9.79 16.53 -8.86
C GLU A 3 -10.77 15.71 -8.02
N VAL A 4 -12.07 16.03 -8.11
CA VAL A 4 -13.12 15.29 -7.42
C VAL A 4 -13.18 13.86 -7.94
N LEU A 5 -12.97 13.66 -9.25
CA LEU A 5 -12.90 12.34 -9.87
C LEU A 5 -11.69 11.54 -9.39
N ILE A 6 -10.52 12.18 -9.23
CA ILE A 6 -9.31 11.54 -8.69
C ILE A 6 -9.52 11.10 -7.24
N VAL A 7 -10.05 12.00 -6.39
CA VAL A 7 -10.26 11.71 -4.97
C VAL A 7 -11.33 10.64 -4.77
N SER A 8 -12.47 10.75 -5.46
CA SER A 8 -13.55 9.74 -5.39
C SER A 8 -13.12 8.39 -5.94
N GLY A 9 -12.33 8.36 -7.02
CA GLY A 9 -11.77 7.13 -7.57
C GLY A 9 -10.75 6.48 -6.63
N LEU A 10 -9.89 7.26 -5.98
CA LEU A 10 -8.97 6.75 -4.96
C LEU A 10 -9.72 6.13 -3.78
N VAL A 11 -10.75 6.81 -3.25
CA VAL A 11 -11.61 6.24 -2.19
C VAL A 11 -12.27 4.94 -2.66
N GLY A 12 -12.87 4.93 -3.86
CA GLY A 12 -13.53 3.76 -4.42
C GLY A 12 -12.58 2.55 -4.55
N ILE A 13 -11.35 2.78 -5.02
CA ILE A 13 -10.34 1.73 -5.13
C ILE A 13 -9.94 1.16 -3.78
N GLN A 14 -9.79 1.99 -2.75
CA GLN A 14 -9.46 1.51 -1.41
C GLN A 14 -10.61 0.66 -0.83
N VAL A 15 -11.87 0.99 -1.12
CA VAL A 15 -13.02 0.16 -0.75
C VAL A 15 -12.99 -1.19 -1.49
N VAL A 16 -12.64 -1.20 -2.77
CA VAL A 16 -12.52 -2.44 -3.55
C VAL A 16 -11.36 -3.30 -3.04
N PHE A 17 -10.20 -2.72 -2.74
CA PHE A 17 -9.09 -3.44 -2.13
C PHE A 17 -9.43 -3.97 -0.74
N ALA A 18 -10.18 -3.22 0.06
CA ALA A 18 -10.66 -3.66 1.35
C ALA A 18 -11.55 -4.91 1.23
N PHE A 19 -12.50 -4.90 0.30
CA PHE A 19 -13.35 -6.07 0.05
C PHE A 19 -12.55 -7.26 -0.46
N TYR A 20 -11.62 -7.03 -1.40
CA TYR A 20 -10.73 -8.04 -1.92
C TYR A 20 -9.87 -8.68 -0.82
N LEU A 21 -9.33 -7.88 0.10
CA LEU A 21 -8.55 -8.36 1.25
C LEU A 21 -9.36 -9.29 2.15
N VAL A 22 -10.64 -9.00 2.41
CA VAL A 22 -11.50 -9.87 3.23
C VAL A 22 -11.75 -11.22 2.55
N ILE A 23 -11.99 -11.22 1.23
CA ILE A 23 -12.12 -12.46 0.45
C ILE A 23 -10.81 -13.25 0.48
N LEU A 24 -9.67 -12.57 0.26
CA LEU A 24 -8.35 -13.19 0.27
C LEU A 24 -8.05 -13.86 1.60
N ASN A 25 -8.34 -13.17 2.72
CA ASN A 25 -8.19 -13.73 4.07
C ASN A 25 -9.04 -14.98 4.26
N ARG A 26 -10.25 -15.03 3.68
CA ARG A 26 -11.07 -16.24 3.73
C ARG A 26 -10.47 -17.39 2.93
N VAL A 27 -9.88 -17.10 1.76
CA VAL A 27 -9.18 -18.11 0.95
C VAL A 27 -7.96 -18.66 1.69
N LEU A 28 -7.17 -17.78 2.32
CA LEU A 28 -6.00 -18.20 3.13
C LEU A 28 -6.43 -19.03 4.35
N ALA A 29 -7.55 -18.68 4.99
CA ALA A 29 -8.10 -19.44 6.11
C ALA A 29 -8.53 -20.87 5.74
N LEU A 30 -8.68 -21.17 4.44
CA LEU A 30 -8.98 -22.51 3.95
C LEU A 30 -7.71 -23.36 3.74
N GLY A 31 -6.52 -22.84 4.09
CA GLY A 31 -5.25 -23.55 4.02
C GLY A 31 -4.54 -23.49 2.68
N VAL A 32 -4.87 -22.49 1.84
CA VAL A 32 -4.16 -22.21 0.58
C VAL A 32 -2.84 -21.52 0.90
N HIS A 33 -1.76 -21.92 0.24
CA HIS A 33 -0.44 -21.36 0.51
C HIS A 33 -0.36 -19.87 0.12
N PRO A 34 0.06 -18.93 1.01
CA PRO A 34 0.01 -17.50 0.72
C PRO A 34 0.88 -17.09 -0.48
N LEU A 35 2.08 -17.65 -0.62
CA LEU A 35 2.97 -17.34 -1.75
C LEU A 35 2.37 -17.79 -3.09
N PHE A 36 1.68 -18.94 -3.11
CA PHE A 36 1.01 -19.42 -4.32
C PHE A 36 -0.10 -18.47 -4.78
N VAL A 37 -0.87 -17.95 -3.82
CA VAL A 37 -1.91 -16.95 -4.10
C VAL A 37 -1.29 -15.67 -4.66
N VAL A 38 -0.20 -15.19 -4.07
CA VAL A 38 0.52 -14.00 -4.57
C VAL A 38 1.03 -14.21 -6.00
N VAL A 39 1.65 -15.35 -6.31
CA VAL A 39 2.10 -15.69 -7.67
C VAL A 39 0.92 -15.68 -8.65
N SER A 40 -0.17 -16.36 -8.30
CA SER A 40 -1.33 -16.52 -9.16
C SER A 40 -2.05 -15.19 -9.43
N VAL A 41 -2.20 -14.34 -8.42
CA VAL A 41 -2.81 -13.00 -8.56
C VAL A 41 -1.95 -12.11 -9.46
N ASN A 42 -0.64 -12.06 -9.24
CA ASN A 42 0.25 -11.22 -10.05
C ASN A 42 0.34 -11.71 -11.50
N LEU A 43 0.30 -13.02 -11.73
CA LEU A 43 0.22 -13.58 -13.07
C LEU A 43 -1.10 -13.23 -13.75
N ALA A 44 -2.23 -13.38 -13.06
CA ALA A 44 -3.54 -12.96 -13.56
C ALA A 44 -3.57 -11.47 -13.89
N ASN A 45 -2.94 -10.63 -13.06
CA ASN A 45 -2.84 -9.20 -13.29
C ASN A 45 -2.08 -8.87 -14.57
N SER A 46 -0.92 -9.50 -14.75
CA SER A 46 -0.11 -9.32 -15.93
C SER A 46 -0.88 -9.72 -17.20
N LEU A 47 -1.51 -10.90 -17.18
CA LEU A 47 -2.30 -11.42 -18.31
C LEU A 47 -3.49 -10.52 -18.66
N PHE A 48 -4.21 -10.03 -17.65
CA PHE A 48 -5.36 -9.16 -17.86
C PHE A 48 -4.97 -7.77 -18.40
N LEU A 49 -3.87 -7.18 -17.90
CA LEU A 49 -3.42 -5.85 -18.31
C LEU A 49 -2.63 -5.85 -19.63
N LEU A 50 -2.04 -6.98 -20.01
CA LEU A 50 -1.24 -7.11 -21.24
C LEU A 50 -1.95 -6.60 -22.51
N PRO A 51 -3.21 -6.97 -22.83
CA PRO A 51 -3.89 -6.45 -24.02
C PRO A 51 -4.08 -4.93 -23.97
N PHE A 52 -4.36 -4.36 -22.78
CA PHE A 52 -4.50 -2.91 -22.61
C PHE A 52 -3.16 -2.19 -22.76
N ALA A 53 -2.09 -2.75 -22.22
CA ALA A 53 -0.73 -2.21 -22.40
C ALA A 53 -0.34 -2.18 -23.89
N VAL A 54 -0.59 -3.27 -24.63
CA VAL A 54 -0.28 -3.35 -26.05
C VAL A 54 -1.18 -2.42 -26.88
N ALA A 55 -2.49 -2.32 -26.57
CA ALA A 55 -3.42 -1.50 -27.33
C ALA A 55 -3.23 0.01 -27.08
N LEU A 56 -3.05 0.43 -25.82
CA LEU A 56 -3.06 1.84 -25.42
C LEU A 56 -1.67 2.47 -25.32
N GLU A 57 -0.63 1.67 -25.11
CA GLU A 57 0.69 2.19 -24.74
C GLU A 57 1.84 1.74 -25.63
N ARG A 58 1.62 0.82 -26.59
CA ARG A 58 2.67 0.36 -27.52
C ARG A 58 3.42 1.50 -28.21
N LYS A 59 2.74 2.61 -28.51
CA LYS A 59 3.36 3.80 -29.14
C LYS A 59 4.16 4.67 -28.16
N LYS A 60 3.96 4.51 -26.84
CA LYS A 60 4.66 5.24 -25.77
C LYS A 60 5.93 4.54 -25.31
N TRP A 61 6.20 3.33 -25.81
CA TRP A 61 7.40 2.59 -25.46
C TRP A 61 8.66 3.27 -26.01
N PRO A 62 9.72 3.40 -25.19
CA PRO A 62 10.99 3.91 -25.67
C PRO A 62 11.58 2.92 -26.69
N ARG A 63 12.19 3.46 -27.75
CA ARG A 63 12.84 2.66 -28.81
C ARG A 63 14.01 1.81 -28.28
N THR A 64 14.64 2.24 -27.20
CA THR A 64 15.71 1.53 -26.50
C THR A 64 15.43 1.54 -25.00
N LEU A 65 15.50 0.37 -24.37
CA LEU A 65 15.38 0.25 -22.92
C LEU A 65 16.71 0.66 -22.28
N ASN A 66 16.71 1.76 -21.55
CA ASN A 66 17.87 2.19 -20.78
C ASN A 66 18.12 1.16 -19.66
N PRO A 67 19.37 0.70 -19.41
CA PRO A 67 19.69 -0.19 -18.29
C PRO A 67 19.19 0.34 -16.94
N VAL A 68 19.17 1.67 -16.74
CA VAL A 68 18.61 2.28 -15.53
C VAL A 68 17.12 1.95 -15.37
N LEU A 69 16.35 2.01 -16.46
CA LEU A 69 14.91 1.70 -16.44
C LEU A 69 14.67 0.21 -16.17
N MET A 70 15.53 -0.67 -16.71
CA MET A 70 15.45 -2.10 -16.42
C MET A 70 15.72 -2.38 -14.94
N ILE A 71 16.75 -1.76 -14.36
CA ILE A 71 17.03 -1.88 -12.92
C ILE A 71 15.84 -1.37 -12.11
N GLN A 72 15.22 -0.25 -12.50
CA GLN A 72 14.02 0.25 -11.81
C GLN A 72 12.86 -0.75 -11.86
N PHE A 73 12.56 -1.36 -13.01
CA PHE A 73 11.51 -2.39 -13.10
C PHE A 73 11.83 -3.60 -12.21
N VAL A 74 13.08 -4.08 -12.23
CA VAL A 74 13.52 -5.19 -11.37
C VAL A 74 13.37 -4.81 -9.90
N SER A 75 13.82 -3.64 -9.48
CA SER A 75 13.74 -3.18 -8.09
C SER A 75 12.30 -2.97 -7.62
N ILE A 76 11.42 -2.44 -8.47
CA ILE A 76 10.00 -2.28 -8.16
C ILE A 76 9.33 -3.66 -8.01
N ALA A 77 9.61 -4.60 -8.92
CA ALA A 77 9.04 -5.94 -8.87
C ALA A 77 9.54 -6.74 -7.66
N LEU A 78 10.86 -6.78 -7.46
CA LEU A 78 11.50 -7.51 -6.37
C LEU A 78 11.09 -6.93 -5.02
N GLY A 79 11.15 -5.60 -4.86
CA GLY A 79 10.81 -4.93 -3.62
C GLY A 79 9.31 -4.92 -3.34
N GLY A 80 8.53 -4.38 -4.28
CA GLY A 80 7.11 -4.06 -4.07
C GLY A 80 6.20 -5.28 -4.09
N VAL A 81 6.60 -6.35 -4.78
CA VAL A 81 5.85 -7.62 -4.81
C VAL A 81 6.50 -8.62 -3.87
N THR A 82 7.71 -9.09 -4.18
CA THR A 82 8.27 -10.27 -3.50
C THR A 82 8.74 -9.98 -2.08
N VAL A 83 9.67 -9.04 -1.90
CA VAL A 83 10.26 -8.74 -0.58
C VAL A 83 9.20 -8.20 0.38
N PHE A 84 8.34 -7.29 -0.08
CA PHE A 84 7.22 -6.79 0.73
C PHE A 84 6.32 -7.94 1.24
N GLN A 85 5.84 -8.80 0.34
CA GLN A 85 4.94 -9.89 0.71
C GLN A 85 5.62 -10.92 1.61
N SER A 86 6.86 -11.30 1.33
CA SER A 86 7.61 -12.25 2.17
C SER A 86 7.86 -11.72 3.58
N LEU A 87 8.28 -10.45 3.71
CA LEU A 87 8.46 -9.81 5.02
C LEU A 87 7.14 -9.66 5.77
N LEU A 88 6.06 -9.34 5.06
CA LEU A 88 4.72 -9.24 5.64
C LEU A 88 4.27 -10.60 6.19
N LEU A 89 4.46 -11.69 5.42
CA LEU A 89 4.09 -13.04 5.85
C LEU A 89 4.90 -13.51 7.06
N LEU A 90 6.22 -13.34 7.05
CA LEU A 90 7.08 -13.63 8.19
C LEU A 90 6.68 -12.81 9.42
N GLY A 91 6.33 -11.54 9.22
CA GLY A 91 5.84 -10.67 10.28
C GLY A 91 4.51 -11.14 10.86
N VAL A 92 3.55 -11.55 10.02
CA VAL A 92 2.25 -12.11 10.45
C VAL A 92 2.44 -13.38 11.26
N GLU A 93 3.30 -14.29 10.82
CA GLU A 93 3.57 -15.57 11.48
C GLU A 93 4.09 -15.39 12.91
N LYS A 94 4.92 -14.37 13.14
CA LYS A 94 5.54 -14.06 14.44
C LYS A 94 4.75 -13.10 15.31
N THR A 95 3.71 -12.45 14.78
CA THR A 95 2.91 -11.46 15.51
C THR A 95 1.42 -11.78 15.44
N SER A 96 0.63 -10.97 14.73
CA SER A 96 -0.77 -11.21 14.45
C SER A 96 -1.19 -10.52 13.15
N PRO A 97 -2.22 -11.04 12.46
CA PRO A 97 -2.82 -10.37 11.31
C PRO A 97 -3.31 -8.95 11.60
N ALA A 98 -3.72 -8.67 12.84
CA ALA A 98 -4.15 -7.34 13.26
C ALA A 98 -2.99 -6.33 13.17
N ILE A 99 -1.82 -6.67 13.74
CA ILE A 99 -0.61 -5.82 13.69
C ILE A 99 -0.16 -5.64 12.25
N ALA A 100 -0.13 -6.71 11.46
CA ALA A 100 0.23 -6.63 10.05
C ALA A 100 -0.72 -5.76 9.22
N SER A 101 -2.02 -5.74 9.53
CA SER A 101 -3.00 -4.89 8.84
C SER A 101 -2.88 -3.41 9.18
N ALA A 102 -2.36 -3.09 10.38
CA ALA A 102 -2.13 -1.73 10.85
C ALA A 102 -0.85 -1.12 10.25
N MET A 103 0.18 -1.94 10.04
CA MET A 103 1.51 -1.50 9.61
C MET A 103 1.53 -0.74 8.27
N PRO A 104 0.81 -1.13 7.20
CA PRO A 104 0.74 -0.37 5.96
C PRO A 104 0.26 1.08 6.12
N ASN A 105 -0.45 1.42 7.20
CA ASN A 105 -0.88 2.81 7.49
C ASN A 105 0.27 3.74 7.87
N LEU A 106 1.45 3.20 8.15
CA LEU A 106 2.70 3.95 8.30
C LEU A 106 3.30 4.38 6.95
N SER A 107 2.92 3.70 5.86
CA SER A 107 3.52 3.94 4.54
C SER A 107 3.44 5.41 4.09
N PRO A 108 2.33 6.16 4.26
CA PRO A 108 2.27 7.56 3.87
C PRO A 108 3.36 8.43 4.53
N GLY A 109 3.68 8.15 5.80
CA GLY A 109 4.75 8.84 6.53
C GLY A 109 6.13 8.56 5.96
N PHE A 110 6.45 7.29 5.73
CA PHE A 110 7.72 6.91 5.11
C PHE A 110 7.84 7.41 3.68
N ILE A 111 6.78 7.31 2.87
CA ILE A 111 6.73 7.86 1.51
C ILE A 111 7.00 9.37 1.53
N PHE A 112 6.40 10.11 2.46
CA PHE A 112 6.66 11.54 2.62
C PHE A 112 8.14 11.81 2.94
N ILE A 113 8.72 11.12 3.93
CA ILE A 113 10.14 11.27 4.29
C ILE A 113 11.05 10.96 3.10
N ILE A 114 10.77 9.90 2.35
CA ILE A 114 11.58 9.50 1.19
C ILE A 114 11.42 10.49 0.03
N ALA A 115 10.19 10.94 -0.27
CA ALA A 115 9.93 11.99 -1.26
C ALA A 115 10.64 13.30 -0.89
N VAL A 116 10.64 13.58 0.41
CA VAL A 116 11.55 14.41 1.21
C VAL A 116 12.98 14.44 0.72
N CYS A 117 13.67 13.36 1.05
CA CYS A 117 15.08 13.16 0.78
C CYS A 117 15.41 13.19 -0.72
N LEU A 118 14.50 12.71 -1.57
CA LEU A 118 14.67 12.68 -3.02
C LEU A 118 14.29 13.99 -3.73
N ARG A 119 13.91 15.04 -2.98
CA ARG A 119 13.45 16.34 -3.52
C ARG A 119 12.28 16.22 -4.50
N LEU A 120 11.46 15.19 -4.33
CA LEU A 120 10.21 15.03 -5.08
C LEU A 120 9.09 15.92 -4.53
N GLU A 121 9.27 16.39 -3.30
CA GLU A 121 8.44 17.42 -2.66
C GLU A 121 9.35 18.57 -2.20
N LYS A 122 8.88 19.81 -2.30
CA LYS A 122 9.60 20.97 -1.74
C LYS A 122 9.23 21.07 -0.26
N MET A 123 10.20 20.96 0.65
CA MET A 123 9.99 21.28 2.07
C MET A 123 10.31 22.74 2.34
N GLU A 124 9.29 23.55 2.55
CA GLU A 124 9.46 24.78 3.33
C GLU A 124 9.29 24.42 4.82
N ILE A 125 10.42 24.16 5.48
CA ILE A 125 10.50 23.68 6.88
C ILE A 125 9.88 24.68 7.88
N ARG A 126 9.68 25.94 7.48
CA ARG A 126 9.02 26.98 8.30
C ARG A 126 7.49 27.01 8.17
N CYS A 127 6.89 26.19 7.31
CA CYS A 127 5.46 26.24 7.04
C CYS A 127 4.66 25.39 8.05
N LYS A 128 3.62 25.98 8.66
CA LYS A 128 2.72 25.31 9.63
C LYS A 128 2.05 24.05 9.05
N PHE A 129 1.97 23.96 7.73
CA PHE A 129 1.38 22.82 7.00
C PHE A 129 2.24 21.56 7.04
N THR A 130 3.57 21.68 6.97
CA THR A 130 4.49 20.54 7.08
C THR A 130 4.34 19.83 8.44
N TRP A 131 4.26 20.60 9.53
CA TRP A 131 3.99 20.07 10.87
C TRP A 131 2.62 19.43 10.99
N THR A 132 1.60 20.01 10.36
CA THR A 132 0.23 19.44 10.35
C THR A 132 0.19 18.09 9.61
N LYS A 133 0.96 17.92 8.52
CA LYS A 133 1.09 16.64 7.82
C LYS A 133 1.79 15.57 8.67
N ILE A 134 2.87 15.94 9.36
CA ILE A 134 3.59 15.03 10.27
C ILE A 134 2.65 14.60 11.41
N LEU A 135 1.96 15.56 12.04
CA LEU A 135 1.05 15.27 13.15
C LEU A 135 -0.14 14.41 12.69
N GLY A 136 -0.72 14.70 11.53
CA GLY A 136 -1.80 13.88 10.96
C GLY A 136 -1.36 12.45 10.63
N THR A 137 -0.10 12.27 10.19
CA THR A 137 0.50 10.95 9.97
C THR A 137 0.69 10.19 11.29
N LEU A 138 1.18 10.86 12.34
CA LEU A 138 1.29 10.28 13.69
C LEU A 138 -0.07 9.92 14.28
N LEU A 139 -1.11 10.68 13.96
CA LEU A 139 -2.48 10.40 14.39
C LEU A 139 -3.08 9.19 13.64
N CYS A 140 -2.79 9.04 12.34
CA CYS A 140 -3.11 7.81 11.60
C CYS A 140 -2.40 6.59 12.18
N LEU A 141 -1.12 6.76 12.56
CA LEU A 141 -0.34 5.71 13.21
C LEU A 141 -0.95 5.30 14.55
N SER A 142 -1.28 6.27 15.42
CA SER A 142 -1.90 5.96 16.71
C SER A 142 -3.26 5.29 16.53
N GLY A 143 -4.05 5.70 15.53
CA GLY A 143 -5.30 5.05 15.17
C GLY A 143 -5.13 3.60 14.71
N ALA A 144 -4.16 3.32 13.85
CA ALA A 144 -3.85 1.98 13.38
C ALA A 144 -3.37 1.07 14.53
N ILE A 145 -2.51 1.60 15.41
CA ILE A 145 -2.06 0.92 16.64
C ILE A 145 -3.26 0.60 17.54
N ALA A 146 -4.14 1.56 17.81
CA ALA A 146 -5.33 1.36 18.63
C ALA A 146 -6.26 0.29 18.03
N MET A 147 -6.44 0.29 16.71
CA MET A 147 -7.24 -0.70 16.00
C MET A 147 -6.66 -2.12 16.15
N SER A 148 -5.34 -2.23 16.14
CA SER A 148 -4.59 -3.49 16.23
C SER A 148 -4.59 -4.10 17.63
N PHE A 149 -4.29 -3.30 18.66
CA PHE A 149 -4.25 -3.77 20.06
C PHE A 149 -5.62 -4.14 20.62
N LEU A 150 -6.72 -3.71 19.97
CA LEU A 150 -8.07 -3.85 20.50
C LEU A 150 -8.96 -4.79 19.66
N GLN A 151 -8.40 -5.39 18.59
CA GLN A 151 -8.98 -6.52 17.86
C GLN A 151 -8.45 -7.87 18.34
N THR A 152 -7.55 -7.91 19.33
CA THR A 152 -7.17 -9.16 19.98
C THR A 152 -8.41 -9.79 20.60
N PRO A 153 -8.77 -11.04 20.26
CA PRO A 153 -9.82 -11.75 20.97
C PRO A 153 -9.42 -11.78 22.45
N ALA A 154 -10.28 -11.25 23.32
CA ALA A 154 -10.15 -11.36 24.78
C ALA A 154 -10.43 -12.81 25.25
N THR A 155 -9.90 -13.80 24.54
CA THR A 155 -10.04 -15.23 24.83
C THR A 155 -8.72 -15.93 24.56
N THR A 156 -7.69 -15.58 25.32
CA THR A 156 -6.79 -16.60 25.85
C THR A 156 -6.98 -16.55 27.36
N SER A 157 -7.53 -17.63 27.89
CA SER A 157 -7.90 -17.87 29.28
C SER A 157 -6.82 -17.38 30.27
N PRO A 158 -7.19 -16.88 31.46
CA PRO A 158 -6.25 -16.54 32.52
C PRO A 158 -5.82 -17.81 33.27
N ASP A 159 -5.23 -18.77 32.56
CA ASP A 159 -4.70 -20.00 33.16
C ASP A 159 -3.35 -20.33 32.51
N LEU A 160 -2.35 -19.47 32.75
CA LEU A 160 -0.97 -19.93 32.82
C LEU A 160 -0.10 -18.95 33.63
N ALA A 161 -0.46 -18.78 34.90
CA ALA A 161 0.49 -18.36 35.93
C ALA A 161 1.48 -19.51 36.22
N SER A 162 2.25 -19.92 35.21
CA SER A 162 3.44 -20.76 35.37
C SER A 162 4.18 -20.82 34.03
N GLN A 163 5.27 -20.07 33.87
CA GLN A 163 6.50 -20.41 33.12
C GLN A 163 7.32 -19.13 32.87
N VAL A 164 8.14 -18.76 33.84
CA VAL A 164 9.03 -17.57 33.82
C VAL A 164 10.21 -17.73 32.82
N SER A 165 10.32 -18.84 32.07
CA SER A 165 11.33 -19.03 31.02
C SER A 165 10.81 -18.92 29.58
N SER A 166 9.49 -18.88 29.39
CA SER A 166 8.83 -18.96 28.07
C SER A 166 8.35 -17.59 27.57
N GLY A 167 8.30 -16.59 28.47
CA GLY A 167 7.96 -15.19 28.15
C GLY A 167 9.03 -14.47 27.34
N ASP A 168 10.31 -14.61 27.71
CA ASP A 168 11.43 -13.94 27.04
C ASP A 168 11.60 -14.36 25.57
N ILE A 169 11.37 -15.64 25.26
CA ILE A 169 11.48 -16.15 23.88
C ILE A 169 10.28 -15.66 23.05
N ALA A 170 9.07 -15.73 23.59
CA ALA A 170 7.87 -15.24 22.92
C ALA A 170 7.93 -13.73 22.66
N GLU A 171 8.44 -12.96 23.61
CA GLU A 171 8.64 -11.52 23.48
C GLU A 171 9.69 -11.20 22.41
N ARG A 172 10.82 -11.91 22.39
CA ARG A 172 11.85 -11.75 21.35
C ARG A 172 11.32 -12.05 19.95
N GLU A 173 10.59 -13.14 19.77
CA GLU A 173 9.98 -13.52 18.49
C GLU A 173 8.94 -12.47 18.04
N TRP A 174 8.14 -11.94 18.96
CA TRP A 174 7.20 -10.87 18.68
C TRP A 174 7.88 -9.56 18.24
N ILE A 175 8.97 -9.17 18.93
CA ILE A 175 9.78 -7.99 18.55
C ILE A 175 10.39 -8.18 17.16
N ILE A 176 10.95 -9.36 16.87
CA ILE A 176 11.49 -9.70 15.55
C ILE A 176 10.40 -9.61 14.47
N GLY A 177 9.21 -10.12 14.76
CA GLY A 177 8.06 -10.03 13.87
C GLY A 177 7.62 -8.59 13.59
N CYS A 178 7.57 -7.73 14.61
CA CYS A 178 7.35 -6.29 14.44
C CYS A 178 8.44 -5.65 13.57
N GLY A 179 9.69 -6.08 13.71
CA GLY A 179 10.81 -5.67 12.85
C GLY A 179 10.59 -6.04 11.39
N TYR A 180 10.15 -7.27 11.09
CA TYR A 180 9.81 -7.69 9.72
C TYR A 180 8.65 -6.87 9.14
N LEU A 181 7.60 -6.61 9.92
CA LEU A 181 6.49 -5.78 9.48
C LEU A 181 6.93 -4.34 9.18
N LEU A 182 7.74 -3.74 10.05
CA LEU A 182 8.28 -2.39 9.81
C LEU A 182 9.16 -2.36 8.55
N ALA A 183 10.03 -3.35 8.38
CA ALA A 183 10.86 -3.48 7.18
C ALA A 183 9.99 -3.61 5.91
N SER A 184 8.90 -4.39 5.96
CA SER A 184 7.95 -4.49 4.85
C SER A 184 7.37 -3.13 4.46
N VAL A 185 6.99 -2.31 5.45
CA VAL A 185 6.45 -0.96 5.22
C VAL A 185 7.49 -0.05 4.59
N VAL A 186 8.74 -0.09 5.06
CA VAL A 186 9.82 0.71 4.47
C VAL A 186 10.05 0.29 3.01
N VAL A 187 10.07 -1.02 2.72
CA VAL A 187 10.21 -1.54 1.35
C VAL A 187 9.07 -1.10 0.45
N VAL A 188 7.81 -1.22 0.89
CA VAL A 188 6.66 -0.76 0.08
C VAL A 188 6.68 0.75 -0.14
N SER A 189 7.18 1.52 0.83
CA SER A 189 7.29 2.97 0.73
C SER A 189 8.39 3.39 -0.26
N CYS A 190 9.58 2.77 -0.16
CA CYS A 190 10.68 2.98 -1.11
C CYS A 190 10.26 2.63 -2.55
N THR A 191 9.59 1.49 -2.73
CA THR A 191 9.16 1.02 -4.05
C THR A 191 8.03 1.87 -4.63
N THR A 192 7.11 2.39 -3.79
CA THR A 192 6.08 3.35 -4.23
C THR A 192 6.69 4.67 -4.70
N VAL A 193 7.69 5.18 -3.99
CA VAL A 193 8.40 6.40 -4.42
C VAL A 193 9.22 6.14 -5.69
N LEU A 194 9.91 4.99 -5.76
CA LEU A 194 10.63 4.58 -6.97
C LEU A 194 9.68 4.45 -8.16
N GLN A 195 8.50 3.89 -7.96
CA GLN A 195 7.44 3.79 -8.97
C GLN A 195 7.02 5.18 -9.49
N ALA A 196 6.89 6.17 -8.60
CA ALA A 196 6.59 7.55 -9.01
C ALA A 196 7.71 8.15 -9.88
N VAL A 197 8.98 7.93 -9.52
CA VAL A 197 10.13 8.39 -10.31
C VAL A 197 10.16 7.69 -11.67
N THR A 198 9.96 6.38 -11.71
CA THR A 198 9.90 5.61 -12.96
C THR A 198 8.77 6.10 -13.86
N MET A 199 7.62 6.48 -13.30
CA MET A 199 6.48 7.01 -14.05
C MET A 199 6.72 8.40 -14.67
N GLN A 200 7.77 9.12 -14.26
CA GLN A 200 8.21 10.35 -14.92
C GLN A 200 9.02 10.03 -16.19
N SER A 201 9.93 9.06 -16.13
CA SER A 201 10.76 8.64 -17.26
C SER A 201 10.03 7.72 -18.24
N PHE A 202 9.09 6.91 -17.74
CA PHE A 202 8.32 5.92 -18.49
C PHE A 202 6.82 6.15 -18.28
N MET A 203 6.20 6.86 -19.21
CA MET A 203 4.83 7.38 -19.09
C MET A 203 3.75 6.36 -19.48
N ALA A 204 3.91 5.10 -19.10
CA ALA A 204 3.06 3.98 -19.50
C ALA A 204 2.65 3.13 -18.28
N PRO A 205 1.60 3.54 -17.52
CA PRO A 205 1.16 2.85 -16.31
C PRO A 205 0.75 1.39 -16.52
N PHE A 206 0.06 1.05 -17.62
CA PHE A 206 -0.36 -0.34 -17.86
C PHE A 206 0.86 -1.24 -18.08
N SER A 207 1.80 -0.79 -18.91
CA SER A 207 3.03 -1.49 -19.24
C SER A 207 3.91 -1.68 -18.00
N LEU A 208 4.02 -0.65 -17.15
CA LEU A 208 4.74 -0.76 -15.89
C LEU A 208 4.14 -1.85 -15.01
N CYS A 209 2.80 -1.84 -14.83
CA CYS A 209 2.11 -2.85 -14.03
C CYS A 209 2.28 -4.26 -14.59
N VAL A 210 2.19 -4.45 -15.92
CA VAL A 210 2.38 -5.75 -16.58
C VAL A 210 3.78 -6.30 -16.33
N VAL A 211 4.82 -5.46 -16.52
CA VAL A 211 6.22 -5.86 -16.34
C VAL A 211 6.51 -6.17 -14.87
N THR A 212 6.11 -5.28 -13.95
CA THR A 212 6.41 -5.46 -12.52
C THR A 212 5.62 -6.61 -11.90
N SER A 213 4.38 -6.83 -12.30
CA SER A 213 3.58 -7.99 -11.85
C SER A 213 4.10 -9.31 -12.42
N LEU A 214 4.51 -9.36 -13.70
CA LEU A 214 5.09 -10.56 -14.29
C LEU A 214 6.42 -10.94 -13.62
N MET A 215 7.33 -9.96 -13.48
CA MET A 215 8.60 -10.18 -12.82
C MET A 215 8.41 -10.51 -11.34
N GLY A 216 7.49 -9.84 -10.66
CA GLY A 216 7.14 -10.13 -9.27
C GLY A 216 6.56 -11.52 -9.08
N ALA A 217 5.73 -12.00 -10.01
CA ALA A 217 5.23 -13.39 -10.00
C ALA A 217 6.39 -14.38 -10.14
N ILE A 218 7.34 -14.13 -11.06
CA ILE A 218 8.52 -14.98 -11.26
C ILE A 218 9.43 -14.98 -10.01
N PHE A 219 9.72 -13.82 -9.44
CA PHE A 219 10.54 -13.73 -8.22
C PHE A 219 9.87 -14.42 -7.02
N THR A 220 8.56 -14.23 -6.85
CA THR A 220 7.81 -14.86 -5.76
C THR A 220 7.71 -16.38 -5.96
N ALA A 221 7.56 -16.83 -7.20
CA ALA A 221 7.59 -18.24 -7.57
C ALA A 221 8.94 -18.89 -7.23
N MET A 222 10.05 -18.22 -7.55
CA MET A 222 11.39 -18.69 -7.17
C MET A 222 11.55 -18.75 -5.66
N VAL A 223 11.10 -17.73 -4.92
CA VAL A 223 11.13 -17.76 -3.44
C VAL A 223 10.32 -18.94 -2.89
N GLN A 224 9.13 -19.19 -3.43
CA GLN A 224 8.30 -20.32 -3.01
C GLN A 224 9.04 -21.65 -3.22
N ILE A 225 9.62 -21.86 -4.41
CA ILE A 225 10.39 -23.08 -4.73
C ILE A 225 11.61 -23.23 -3.81
N ILE A 226 12.30 -22.13 -3.48
CA ILE A 226 13.47 -22.16 -2.60
C ILE A 226 13.07 -22.51 -1.15
N VAL A 227 11.97 -21.96 -0.66
CA VAL A 227 11.53 -22.16 0.74
C VAL A 227 10.85 -23.51 0.94
N GLU A 228 9.94 -23.91 0.04
CA GLU A 228 9.14 -25.13 0.18
C GLU A 228 9.70 -26.33 -0.61
N GLY A 229 10.66 -26.10 -1.50
CA GLY A 229 11.18 -27.12 -2.41
C GLY A 229 10.22 -27.51 -3.55
N LYS A 230 8.96 -27.07 -3.52
CA LYS A 230 7.91 -27.40 -4.50
C LYS A 230 6.88 -26.27 -4.60
N MET A 231 6.19 -26.18 -5.73
CA MET A 231 5.02 -25.34 -5.91
C MET A 231 3.79 -26.04 -5.33
N GLU A 232 3.54 -25.88 -4.03
CA GLU A 232 2.33 -26.42 -3.40
C GLU A 232 1.20 -25.36 -3.41
N ILE A 233 0.02 -25.80 -3.84
CA ILE A 233 -1.21 -24.98 -3.83
C ILE A 233 -1.73 -24.83 -2.39
N GLY A 234 -1.35 -25.73 -1.48
CA GLY A 234 -1.89 -25.88 -0.13
C GLY A 234 -2.85 -27.07 -0.02
N SER A 235 -3.65 -27.11 1.05
CA SER A 235 -4.54 -28.24 1.36
C SER A 235 -5.54 -28.58 0.25
N SER A 236 -5.68 -29.87 -0.07
CA SER A 236 -6.63 -30.46 -1.06
C SER A 236 -8.12 -30.30 -0.72
N ALA A 237 -8.48 -29.50 0.28
CA ALA A 237 -9.85 -29.38 0.77
C ALA A 237 -10.81 -28.63 -0.19
N ILE A 238 -10.29 -27.95 -1.22
CA ILE A 238 -11.09 -27.15 -2.17
C ILE A 238 -10.77 -27.53 -3.60
N SER A 239 -11.79 -27.54 -4.46
CA SER A 239 -11.62 -27.72 -5.90
C SER A 239 -10.63 -26.68 -6.44
N PRO A 240 -9.50 -27.10 -7.06
CA PRO A 240 -8.50 -26.17 -7.59
C PRO A 240 -9.09 -25.17 -8.60
N THR A 241 -10.15 -25.57 -9.30
CA THR A 241 -10.92 -24.71 -10.22
C THR A 241 -11.58 -23.50 -9.53
N GLY A 242 -12.09 -23.67 -8.31
CA GLY A 242 -12.74 -22.59 -7.55
C GLY A 242 -11.74 -21.54 -7.06
N ILE A 243 -10.56 -21.98 -6.59
CA ILE A 243 -9.48 -21.07 -6.17
C ILE A 243 -8.97 -20.29 -7.38
N ILE A 244 -8.72 -20.98 -8.51
CA ILE A 244 -8.29 -20.33 -9.75
C ILE A 244 -9.34 -19.31 -10.22
N GLY A 245 -10.63 -19.63 -10.16
CA GLY A 245 -11.70 -18.70 -10.50
C GLY A 245 -11.72 -17.44 -9.64
N ILE A 246 -11.61 -17.60 -8.32
CA ILE A 246 -11.55 -16.47 -7.37
C ILE A 246 -10.30 -15.62 -7.61
N VAL A 247 -9.15 -16.26 -7.86
CA VAL A 247 -7.89 -15.56 -8.09
C VAL A 247 -7.88 -14.82 -9.42
N ILE A 248 -8.45 -15.38 -10.49
CA ILE A 248 -8.55 -14.70 -11.79
C ILE A 248 -9.52 -13.51 -11.70
N LEU A 249 -10.69 -13.70 -11.10
CA LEU A 249 -11.67 -12.61 -10.92
C LEU A 249 -11.09 -11.52 -10.02
N GLY A 250 -10.54 -11.89 -8.86
CA GLY A 250 -9.90 -10.97 -7.93
C GLY A 250 -8.69 -10.25 -8.54
N GLY A 251 -7.87 -10.98 -9.30
CA GLY A 251 -6.76 -10.42 -10.08
C GLY A 251 -7.25 -9.36 -11.07
N SER A 252 -8.25 -9.67 -11.90
CA SER A 252 -8.77 -8.72 -12.89
C SER A 252 -9.29 -7.42 -12.25
N VAL A 253 -9.99 -7.51 -11.11
CA VAL A 253 -10.47 -6.33 -10.37
C VAL A 253 -9.29 -5.55 -9.77
N SER A 254 -8.32 -6.26 -9.15
CA SER A 254 -7.13 -5.64 -8.57
C SER A 254 -6.27 -4.94 -9.63
N SER A 255 -6.25 -5.46 -10.86
CA SER A 255 -5.50 -4.89 -11.99
C SER A 255 -5.97 -3.50 -12.39
N VAL A 256 -7.29 -3.30 -12.44
CA VAL A 256 -7.89 -2.00 -12.74
C VAL A 256 -7.55 -1.00 -11.63
N CYS A 257 -7.65 -1.45 -10.37
CA CYS A 257 -7.32 -0.66 -9.19
C CYS A 257 -5.85 -0.23 -9.16
N ILE A 258 -4.91 -1.16 -9.36
CA ILE A 258 -3.46 -0.91 -9.36
C ILE A 258 -3.09 0.03 -10.51
N THR A 259 -3.68 -0.15 -11.69
CA THR A 259 -3.40 0.72 -12.83
C THR A 259 -3.88 2.14 -12.59
N TYR A 260 -5.11 2.31 -12.07
CA TYR A 260 -5.62 3.63 -11.72
C TYR A 260 -4.79 4.27 -10.60
N GLN A 261 -4.40 3.50 -9.58
CA GLN A 261 -3.52 3.98 -8.52
C GLN A 261 -2.17 4.45 -9.08
N THR A 262 -1.56 3.69 -10.00
CA THR A 262 -0.32 4.05 -10.70
C THR A 262 -0.49 5.33 -11.52
N TRP A 263 -1.64 5.49 -12.18
CA TRP A 263 -1.98 6.71 -12.90
C TRP A 263 -2.14 7.92 -11.96
N CYS A 264 -2.77 7.74 -10.80
CA CYS A 264 -2.85 8.78 -9.77
C CYS A 264 -1.49 9.13 -9.17
N ILE A 265 -0.61 8.14 -8.94
CA ILE A 265 0.76 8.37 -8.45
C ILE A 265 1.51 9.27 -9.42
N LYS A 266 1.36 9.02 -10.73
CA LYS A 266 1.93 9.87 -11.78
C LYS A 266 1.38 11.30 -11.72
N LYS A 267 0.05 11.45 -11.56
CA LYS A 267 -0.64 12.75 -11.66
C LYS A 267 -0.51 13.62 -10.42
N LYS A 268 -0.57 13.02 -9.23
CA LYS A 268 -0.68 13.72 -7.94
C LYS A 268 0.48 13.41 -6.98
N GLY A 269 1.42 12.56 -7.39
CA GLY A 269 2.55 12.13 -6.58
C GLY A 269 2.22 10.96 -5.64
N PRO A 270 3.25 10.24 -5.18
CA PRO A 270 3.09 9.04 -4.37
C PRO A 270 2.50 9.34 -2.98
N VAL A 271 2.83 10.52 -2.42
CA VAL A 271 2.39 10.92 -1.09
C VAL A 271 0.88 11.18 -1.03
N LEU A 272 0.28 11.83 -2.05
CA LEU A 272 -1.16 12.06 -2.04
C LEU A 272 -1.93 10.73 -2.14
N VAL A 273 -1.47 9.83 -3.00
CA VAL A 273 -2.14 8.54 -3.22
C VAL A 273 -2.07 7.66 -1.97
N SER A 274 -0.92 7.62 -1.31
CA SER A 274 -0.74 6.79 -0.11
C SER A 274 -1.60 7.25 1.07
N MET A 275 -1.91 8.55 1.18
CA MET A 275 -2.82 9.06 2.21
C MET A 275 -4.19 8.37 2.22
N PHE A 276 -4.63 7.76 1.11
CA PHE A 276 -5.90 7.04 1.07
C PHE A 276 -5.82 5.60 1.64
N SER A 277 -4.62 5.05 1.87
CA SER A 277 -4.44 3.69 2.43
C SER A 277 -5.23 3.43 3.73
N PRO A 278 -5.28 4.37 4.71
CA PRO A 278 -6.15 4.25 5.89
C PRO A 278 -7.62 3.94 5.58
N VAL A 279 -8.16 4.46 4.48
CA VAL A 279 -9.55 4.19 4.06
C VAL A 279 -9.74 2.68 3.81
N GLN A 280 -8.76 2.03 3.17
CA GLN A 280 -8.78 0.59 2.94
C GLN A 280 -8.88 -0.18 4.27
N THR A 281 -8.09 0.19 5.27
CA THR A 281 -8.10 -0.48 6.58
C THR A 281 -9.46 -0.34 7.27
N VAL A 282 -10.05 0.85 7.28
CA VAL A 282 -11.38 1.09 7.88
C VAL A 282 -12.43 0.21 7.20
N PHE A 283 -12.55 0.29 5.87
CA PHE A 283 -13.57 -0.48 5.14
C PHE A 283 -13.33 -1.98 5.23
N SER A 284 -12.08 -2.44 5.32
CA SER A 284 -11.75 -3.85 5.50
C SER A 284 -12.28 -4.38 6.82
N ALA A 285 -12.15 -3.60 7.90
CA ALA A 285 -12.72 -3.94 9.19
C ALA A 285 -14.25 -3.95 9.18
N ILE A 286 -14.89 -2.99 8.50
CA ILE A 286 -16.34 -2.97 8.33
C ILE A 286 -16.81 -4.22 7.58
N PHE A 287 -16.20 -4.55 6.44
CA PHE A 287 -16.54 -5.75 5.67
C PHE A 287 -16.25 -7.03 6.45
N SER A 288 -15.16 -7.09 7.22
CA SER A 288 -14.85 -8.22 8.09
C SER A 288 -15.93 -8.40 9.15
N ALA A 289 -16.40 -7.33 9.79
CA ALA A 289 -17.49 -7.40 10.76
C ALA A 289 -18.82 -7.85 10.12
N LEU A 290 -19.16 -7.33 8.93
CA LEU A 290 -20.42 -7.66 8.26
C LEU A 290 -20.44 -9.10 7.70
N ILE A 291 -19.34 -9.53 7.07
CA ILE A 291 -19.25 -10.81 6.35
C ILE A 291 -18.82 -11.94 7.29
N LEU A 292 -17.82 -11.69 8.15
CA LEU A 292 -17.27 -12.70 9.07
C LEU A 292 -17.94 -12.66 10.45
N ARG A 293 -18.90 -11.73 10.70
CA ARG A 293 -19.59 -11.52 11.99
C ARG A 293 -18.62 -11.34 13.18
N GLN A 294 -17.46 -10.74 12.91
CA GLN A 294 -16.50 -10.41 13.96
C GLN A 294 -17.00 -9.21 14.78
N LEU A 295 -16.87 -9.29 16.10
CA LEU A 295 -17.24 -8.21 17.01
C LEU A 295 -16.26 -7.05 16.85
N ILE A 296 -16.77 -5.87 16.50
CA ILE A 296 -15.97 -4.64 16.47
C ILE A 296 -15.80 -4.16 17.90
N GLY A 297 -14.60 -4.32 18.46
CA GLY A 297 -14.26 -3.76 19.77
C GLY A 297 -14.29 -2.23 19.77
N ILE A 298 -14.56 -1.63 20.94
CA ILE A 298 -14.52 -0.17 21.15
C ILE A 298 -13.22 0.46 20.64
N GLY A 299 -12.11 -0.25 20.79
CA GLY A 299 -10.83 0.20 20.30
C GLY A 299 -10.68 0.26 18.78
N SER A 300 -11.36 -0.63 18.07
CA SER A 300 -11.42 -0.53 16.61
C SER A 300 -12.22 0.69 16.18
N ILE A 301 -13.26 1.08 16.91
CA ILE A 301 -14.04 2.31 16.65
C ILE A 301 -13.18 3.55 16.89
N THR A 302 -12.48 3.60 18.03
CA THR A 302 -11.54 4.69 18.35
C THR A 302 -10.41 4.78 17.32
N GLY A 303 -9.86 3.63 16.90
CA GLY A 303 -8.84 3.56 15.86
C GLY A 303 -9.31 4.11 14.52
N MET A 304 -10.52 3.73 14.07
CA MET A 304 -11.12 4.27 12.84
C MET A 304 -11.28 5.80 12.91
N PHE A 305 -11.77 6.32 14.04
CA PHE A 305 -11.93 7.76 14.23
C PHE A 305 -10.59 8.50 14.13
N LEU A 306 -9.55 8.01 14.80
CA LEU A 306 -8.20 8.57 14.74
C LEU A 306 -7.62 8.52 13.32
N MET A 307 -7.81 7.42 12.59
CA MET A 307 -7.33 7.30 11.21
C MET A 307 -8.01 8.32 10.27
N PHE A 308 -9.33 8.54 10.40
CA PHE A 308 -10.02 9.58 9.62
C PHE A 308 -9.62 11.00 10.03
N ALA A 309 -9.45 11.27 11.32
CA ALA A 309 -9.01 12.57 11.81
C ALA A 309 -7.58 12.90 11.32
N GLY A 310 -6.67 11.91 11.35
CA GLY A 310 -5.32 12.04 10.82
C GLY A 310 -5.33 12.31 9.31
N LEU A 311 -6.09 11.52 8.55
CA LEU A 311 -6.26 11.73 7.11
C LEU A 311 -6.81 13.12 6.79
N TYR A 312 -7.83 13.56 7.52
CA TYR A 312 -8.42 14.89 7.34
C TYR A 312 -7.38 16.00 7.57
N MET A 313 -6.58 15.93 8.63
CA MET A 313 -5.53 16.91 8.90
C MET A 313 -4.50 16.97 7.76
N VAL A 314 -4.08 15.82 7.24
CA VAL A 314 -3.11 15.74 6.16
C VAL A 314 -3.68 16.33 4.85
N LEU A 315 -4.92 15.98 4.49
CA LEU A 315 -5.60 16.52 3.30
C LEU A 315 -5.87 18.02 3.43
N TRP A 316 -6.28 18.48 4.61
CA TRP A 316 -6.48 19.89 4.89
C TRP A 316 -5.19 20.70 4.75
N ALA A 317 -4.07 20.19 5.29
CA ALA A 317 -2.77 20.81 5.14
C ALA A 317 -2.32 20.91 3.67
N LYS A 318 -2.51 19.84 2.88
CA LYS A 318 -2.22 19.87 1.44
C LYS A 318 -3.12 20.83 0.65
N LYS A 319 -4.42 20.84 0.93
CA LYS A 319 -5.35 21.78 0.27
C LYS A 319 -4.94 23.22 0.53
N LYS A 320 -4.47 23.52 1.74
CA LYS A 320 -4.11 24.87 2.15
C LYS A 320 -2.75 25.31 1.60
N GLU A 321 -1.78 24.39 1.47
CA GLU A 321 -0.55 24.67 0.71
C GLU A 321 -0.83 25.04 -0.74
N ILE A 322 -1.73 24.32 -1.43
CA ILE A 322 -2.06 24.63 -2.83
C ILE A 322 -2.69 26.03 -2.95
N TYR A 323 -3.48 26.44 -1.95
CA TYR A 323 -4.10 27.75 -1.92
C TYR A 323 -3.08 28.86 -1.67
N ASP A 324 -2.17 28.67 -0.70
CA ASP A 324 -1.14 29.66 -0.38
C ASP A 324 -0.11 29.80 -1.53
N ASP A 325 0.28 28.70 -2.18
CA ASP A 325 1.21 28.71 -3.33
C ASP A 325 0.55 29.37 -4.58
N ALA A 326 -0.78 29.30 -4.71
CA ALA A 326 -1.53 30.01 -5.75
C ALA A 326 -1.63 31.52 -5.47
N ASP A 327 -1.90 31.91 -4.22
CA ASP A 327 -1.99 33.31 -3.78
C ASP A 327 -0.63 34.02 -3.86
N ASP A 328 0.47 33.33 -3.53
CA ASP A 328 1.83 33.87 -3.67
C ASP A 328 2.24 34.03 -5.14
N ASN A 329 1.88 33.10 -6.03
CA ASN A 329 2.11 33.25 -7.48
C ASN A 329 1.28 34.39 -8.09
N GLU A 330 0.04 34.58 -7.64
CA GLU A 330 -0.81 35.69 -8.07
C GLU A 330 -0.20 37.03 -7.62
N LYS A 331 0.24 37.14 -6.36
CA LYS A 331 0.96 38.33 -5.85
C LYS A 331 2.28 38.60 -6.56
N LEU A 332 3.04 37.56 -6.92
CA LEU A 332 4.28 37.71 -7.69
C LEU A 332 4.00 38.24 -9.10
N SER A 333 2.94 37.74 -9.75
CA SER A 333 2.53 38.19 -11.08
C SER A 333 2.02 39.65 -11.09
N VAL A 334 1.34 40.09 -10.03
CA VAL A 334 0.89 41.48 -9.88
C VAL A 334 2.09 42.41 -9.62
N ASN A 335 3.05 42.01 -8.79
CA ASN A 335 4.25 42.79 -8.50
C ASN A 335 5.22 42.91 -9.70
N ASP A 336 5.27 41.92 -10.59
CA ASP A 336 6.06 42.01 -11.82
C ASP A 336 5.38 42.85 -12.92
N VAL A 337 4.05 43.03 -12.87
CA VAL A 337 3.30 43.97 -13.72
C VAL A 337 3.43 45.42 -13.22
N GLU A 338 3.57 45.63 -11.91
CA GLU A 338 3.74 46.96 -11.30
C GLU A 338 5.19 47.48 -11.30
N LYS A 339 6.19 46.70 -11.74
CA LYS A 339 7.53 47.25 -11.99
C LYS A 339 7.47 48.18 -13.22
N PRO A 340 7.64 49.50 -13.06
CA PRO A 340 7.68 50.38 -14.21
C PRO A 340 8.88 50.02 -15.07
N LEU A 341 8.68 49.97 -16.39
CA LEU A 341 9.68 49.71 -17.44
C LEU A 341 10.75 50.81 -17.56
N LEU A 342 11.19 51.41 -16.45
CA LEU A 342 12.22 52.44 -16.41
C LEU A 342 13.14 52.25 -15.20
N SER A 343 14.25 51.54 -15.46
CA SER A 343 15.59 51.83 -14.93
C SER A 343 16.61 51.33 -15.93
#